data_AF-A0A4R4D8F1-F1
#
_entry.id   AF-A0A4R4D8F1-F1
#
_cell.length_a   1.000
_cell.length_b   1.000
_cell.length_c   1.000
_cell.angle_alpha   90.00
_cell.angle_beta   90.00
_cell.angle_gamma   90.00
#
_symmetry.space_group_name_H-M   'P 1'
#
loop_
_entity.id
_entity.type
_entity.pdbx_description
1 polymer ?
#
loop_
_entity_poly.entity_id
_entity_poly.type
_entity_poly.pdbx_seq_one_letter_code
_entity_poly.pdbx_strand_id
1 'polypeptide(L)'
;MPFKGKPPGSGSGEMSRRTQALRPDIALEPKEAAKARSLRRQGLAPGEIAQRFGVPVEEVEKALVQMRSPRPESTRGTLNVTLAAHRFVLEERQGDEPLWQTMDRLVDELIRLRQQAARPAPAAKRSREATRPDELLPGLLPDPAAH
;
A
#
# COMPACT_ATOMS: atom_id res chain seq x y z
N MET A 1 20.37 3.95 8.32
CA MET A 1 20.67 3.31 7.02
C MET A 1 20.32 4.30 5.90
N PRO A 2 21.27 4.73 5.05
CA PRO A 2 20.96 5.61 3.91
C PRO A 2 20.22 4.83 2.80
N PHE A 3 19.33 5.53 2.10
CA PHE A 3 18.43 5.02 1.06
C PHE A 3 19.17 4.36 -0.12
N LYS A 4 18.78 3.14 -0.50
CA LYS A 4 19.42 2.30 -1.53
C LYS A 4 18.71 2.39 -2.89
N GLY A 5 18.36 3.59 -3.35
CA GLY A 5 17.65 3.81 -4.61
C GLY A 5 17.86 5.21 -5.21
N LYS A 6 17.55 5.37 -6.50
CA LYS A 6 17.52 6.70 -7.12
C LYS A 6 16.41 7.53 -6.43
N PRO A 7 16.70 8.75 -5.95
CA PRO A 7 15.69 9.59 -5.31
C PRO A 7 14.55 9.88 -6.30
N PRO A 8 13.32 10.06 -5.81
CA PRO A 8 12.20 10.47 -6.65
C PRO A 8 12.60 11.69 -7.51
N GLY A 9 12.36 11.60 -8.82
CA GLY A 9 12.67 12.68 -9.75
C GLY A 9 11.90 13.96 -9.43
N SER A 10 12.32 15.09 -9.99
CA SER A 10 11.77 16.42 -9.71
C SER A 10 10.24 16.54 -9.87
N GLY A 11 9.62 15.68 -10.69
CA GLY A 11 8.16 15.62 -10.87
C GLY A 11 7.40 14.71 -9.90
N SER A 12 8.06 14.08 -8.93
CA SER A 12 7.39 13.22 -7.96
C SER A 12 6.51 14.04 -7.03
N GLY A 13 5.20 13.93 -7.21
CA GLY A 13 4.20 14.73 -6.51
C GLY A 13 3.55 15.80 -7.38
N GLU A 14 4.02 16.02 -8.60
CA GLU A 14 3.29 16.81 -9.58
C GLU A 14 1.97 16.14 -9.94
N MET A 15 0.95 16.96 -10.17
CA MET A 15 -0.39 16.48 -10.48
C MET A 15 -0.49 16.14 -11.97
N SER A 16 -1.21 15.06 -12.29
CA SER A 16 -1.52 14.73 -13.68
C SER A 16 -2.29 15.87 -14.35
N ARG A 17 -1.84 16.29 -15.55
CA ARG A 17 -2.52 17.32 -16.38
C ARG A 17 -3.99 17.00 -16.62
N ARG A 18 -4.33 15.71 -16.75
CA ARG A 18 -5.71 15.22 -16.94
C ARG A 18 -6.60 15.51 -15.71
N THR A 19 -6.03 15.44 -14.51
CA THR A 19 -6.76 15.71 -13.26
C THR A 19 -6.86 17.21 -12.98
N GLN A 20 -5.93 18.02 -13.51
CA GLN A 20 -5.97 19.48 -13.39
C GLN A 20 -7.17 20.08 -14.12
N ALA A 21 -7.54 19.54 -15.29
CA ALA A 21 -8.66 20.00 -16.11
C ALA A 21 -10.06 19.75 -15.51
N LEU A 22 -10.18 18.86 -14.52
CA LEU A 22 -11.45 18.52 -13.88
C LEU A 22 -11.75 19.37 -12.64
N ARG A 23 -10.90 20.36 -12.33
CA ARG A 23 -11.03 21.15 -11.12
C ARG A 23 -11.93 22.35 -11.34
N PRO A 24 -12.69 22.77 -10.31
CA PRO A 24 -13.43 24.02 -10.37
C PRO A 24 -12.44 25.16 -10.59
N ASP A 25 -12.82 26.08 -11.47
CA ASP A 25 -12.06 27.28 -11.73
C ASP A 25 -11.86 28.06 -10.42
N ILE A 26 -10.63 28.51 -10.24
CA ILE A 26 -10.22 29.38 -9.15
C ILE A 26 -9.89 30.74 -9.73
N ALA A 27 -10.31 31.82 -9.08
CA ALA A 27 -10.05 33.19 -9.50
C ALA A 27 -8.58 33.62 -9.33
N LEU A 28 -7.68 32.68 -9.00
CA LEU A 28 -6.25 32.92 -8.77
C LEU A 28 -5.43 32.27 -9.87
N GLU A 29 -4.52 33.05 -10.45
CA GLU A 29 -3.53 32.52 -11.37
C GLU A 29 -2.63 31.47 -10.67
N PRO A 30 -2.02 30.51 -11.40
CA PRO A 30 -1.20 29.47 -10.80
C PRO A 30 -0.06 30.00 -9.89
N LYS A 31 0.51 31.16 -10.26
CA LYS A 31 1.55 31.84 -9.48
C LYS A 31 0.99 32.45 -8.18
N GLU A 32 -0.22 32.97 -8.23
CA GLU A 32 -0.89 33.57 -7.07
C GLU A 32 -1.35 32.49 -6.10
N ALA A 33 -1.90 31.38 -6.61
CA ALA A 33 -2.22 30.20 -5.81
C ALA A 33 -0.97 29.64 -5.10
N ALA A 34 0.17 29.57 -5.79
CA ALA A 34 1.43 29.14 -5.16
C ALA A 34 1.87 30.10 -4.03
N LYS A 35 1.72 31.41 -4.25
CA LYS A 35 2.06 32.46 -3.27
C LYS A 35 1.09 32.44 -2.07
N ALA A 36 -0.21 32.28 -2.29
CA ALA A 36 -1.22 32.11 -1.25
C ALA A 36 -0.91 30.90 -0.35
N ARG A 37 -0.53 29.74 -0.94
CA ARG A 37 -0.10 28.56 -0.19
C ARG A 37 1.20 28.77 0.59
N SER A 38 2.11 29.61 0.09
CA SER A 38 3.32 29.99 0.81
C SER A 38 2.98 30.83 2.05
N LEU A 39 2.11 31.83 1.90
CA LEU A 39 1.64 32.66 3.01
C LEU A 39 0.90 31.85 4.07
N ARG A 40 0.07 30.88 3.64
CA ARG A 40 -0.60 29.97 4.58
C ARG A 40 0.39 29.11 5.36
N ARG A 41 1.47 28.63 4.73
CA ARG A 41 2.57 27.91 5.40
C ARG A 41 3.35 28.78 6.39
N GLN A 42 3.36 30.08 6.19
CA GLN A 42 3.97 31.06 7.11
C GLN A 42 3.03 31.44 8.27
N GLY A 43 1.83 30.85 8.34
CA GLY A 43 0.90 31.01 9.47
C GLY A 43 -0.24 31.99 9.22
N LEU A 44 -0.33 32.64 8.06
CA LEU A 44 -1.40 33.61 7.78
C LEU A 44 -2.76 32.94 7.66
N ALA A 45 -3.80 33.63 8.11
CA ALA A 45 -5.18 33.18 7.99
C ALA A 45 -5.70 33.36 6.55
N PRO A 46 -6.64 32.51 6.07
CA PRO A 46 -7.22 32.65 4.72
C PRO A 46 -7.82 34.03 4.44
N GLY A 47 -8.46 34.65 5.43
CA GLY A 47 -9.01 36.01 5.31
C GLY A 47 -7.95 37.09 5.07
N GLU A 48 -6.80 37.00 5.74
CA GLU A 48 -5.69 37.94 5.54
C GLU A 48 -5.05 37.76 4.17
N ILE A 49 -4.98 36.52 3.69
CA ILE A 49 -4.49 36.19 2.36
C ILE A 49 -5.45 36.75 1.31
N ALA A 50 -6.77 36.57 1.49
CA ALA A 50 -7.80 37.08 0.59
C ALA A 50 -7.72 38.60 0.43
N GLN A 51 -7.54 39.33 1.54
CA GLN A 51 -7.32 40.78 1.52
C GLN A 51 -6.06 41.18 0.74
N ARG A 52 -4.98 40.41 0.82
CA ARG A 52 -3.74 40.70 0.07
C ARG A 52 -3.86 40.48 -1.43
N PHE A 53 -4.72 39.56 -1.85
CA PHE A 53 -4.94 39.25 -3.26
C PHE A 53 -6.16 39.98 -3.85
N GLY A 54 -6.98 40.65 -3.01
CA GLY A 54 -8.18 41.34 -3.47
C GLY A 54 -9.26 40.39 -3.99
N VAL A 55 -9.27 39.15 -3.51
CA VAL A 55 -10.24 38.10 -3.93
C VAL A 55 -11.11 37.68 -2.75
N PRO A 56 -12.29 37.07 -3.00
CA PRO A 56 -13.10 36.46 -1.96
C PRO A 56 -12.32 35.38 -1.18
N VAL A 57 -12.68 35.18 0.10
CA VAL A 57 -12.02 34.20 0.97
C VAL A 57 -12.17 32.78 0.42
N GLU A 58 -13.32 32.49 -0.18
CA GLU A 58 -13.67 31.21 -0.78
C GLU A 58 -12.70 30.85 -1.92
N GLU A 59 -12.22 31.82 -2.69
CA GLU A 59 -11.26 31.61 -3.78
C GLU A 59 -9.88 31.25 -3.25
N VAL A 60 -9.48 31.87 -2.13
CA VAL A 60 -8.28 31.48 -1.40
C VAL A 60 -8.45 30.07 -0.84
N GLU A 61 -9.57 29.77 -0.18
CA GLU A 61 -9.85 28.44 0.37
C GLU A 61 -9.77 27.35 -0.70
N LYS A 62 -10.37 27.55 -1.88
CA LYS A 62 -10.22 26.63 -3.02
C LYS A 62 -8.76 26.39 -3.39
N ALA A 63 -7.92 27.42 -3.36
CA ALA A 63 -6.48 27.29 -3.62
C ALA A 63 -5.73 26.57 -2.49
N LEU A 64 -6.17 26.73 -1.24
CA LEU A 64 -5.59 26.13 -0.04
C LEU A 64 -6.00 24.66 0.17
N VAL A 65 -7.18 24.23 -0.30
CA VAL A 65 -7.61 22.81 -0.29
C VAL A 65 -6.58 21.90 -0.99
N GLN A 66 -5.80 22.47 -1.90
CA GLN A 66 -4.76 21.76 -2.64
C GLN A 66 -3.40 21.74 -1.93
N MET A 67 -3.29 22.35 -0.74
CA MET A 67 -2.08 22.26 0.06
C MET A 67 -1.86 20.83 0.52
N ARG A 68 -0.69 20.30 0.20
CA ARG A 68 -0.22 19.04 0.78
C ARG A 68 0.43 19.34 2.12
N SER A 69 0.32 18.40 3.06
CA SER A 69 0.97 18.50 4.36
C SER A 69 2.47 18.79 4.18
N PRO A 70 3.05 19.70 4.97
CA PRO A 70 4.43 20.20 4.81
C PRO A 70 5.51 19.10 4.99
N ARG A 71 5.12 17.94 5.51
CA ARG A 71 5.90 16.71 5.49
C ARG A 71 4.96 15.57 5.12
N PRO A 72 4.94 15.05 3.89
CA PRO A 72 4.71 13.61 3.78
C PRO A 72 5.79 12.97 4.66
N GLU A 73 5.43 12.26 5.72
CA GLU A 73 6.38 11.39 6.40
C GLU A 73 7.12 10.63 5.29
N SER A 74 8.43 10.80 5.16
CA SER A 74 9.20 10.26 4.03
C SER A 74 9.21 8.73 4.01
N THR A 75 8.73 8.12 5.10
CA THR A 75 8.45 6.69 5.26
C THR A 75 7.07 6.28 4.77
N ARG A 76 6.15 7.22 4.53
CA ARG A 76 4.80 6.98 4.02
C ARG A 76 4.73 7.26 2.52
N GLY A 77 4.69 6.19 1.74
CA GLY A 77 4.27 6.23 0.33
C GLY A 77 2.75 6.26 0.23
N THR A 78 2.22 6.90 -0.81
CA THR A 78 0.81 6.77 -1.21
C THR A 78 0.70 5.70 -2.29
N LEU A 79 -0.17 4.73 -2.10
CA LEU A 79 -0.47 3.69 -3.09
C LEU A 79 -1.75 4.06 -3.83
N ASN A 80 -1.68 4.16 -5.17
CA ASN A 80 -2.89 4.26 -5.98
C ASN A 80 -3.54 2.88 -6.09
N VAL A 81 -4.82 2.78 -5.73
CA VAL A 81 -5.60 1.53 -5.76
C VAL A 81 -6.88 1.73 -6.57
N THR A 82 -7.50 0.64 -7.01
CA THR A 82 -8.81 0.69 -7.66
C THR A 82 -9.91 0.98 -6.63
N LEU A 83 -11.07 1.48 -7.08
CA LEU A 83 -12.22 1.69 -6.20
C LEU A 83 -12.72 0.40 -5.54
N ALA A 84 -12.59 -0.74 -6.24
CA ALA A 84 -12.94 -2.05 -5.70
C ALA A 84 -12.00 -2.44 -4.55
N ALA A 85 -10.69 -2.27 -4.73
CA ALA A 85 -9.71 -2.54 -3.69
C ALA A 85 -9.90 -1.62 -2.47
N HIS A 86 -10.22 -0.34 -2.69
CA HIS A 86 -10.56 0.57 -1.61
C HIS A 86 -11.79 0.12 -0.81
N ARG A 87 -12.88 -0.30 -1.50
CA ARG A 87 -14.09 -0.82 -0.83
C ARG A 87 -13.79 -2.07 -0.01
N PHE A 88 -13.03 -3.00 -0.58
CA PHE A 88 -12.59 -4.20 0.12
C PHE A 88 -11.86 -3.87 1.42
N VAL A 89 -10.90 -2.93 1.39
CA VAL A 89 -10.17 -2.51 2.60
C VAL A 89 -11.10 -1.88 3.64
N LEU A 90 -12.14 -1.15 3.22
CA LEU A 90 -13.13 -0.59 4.14
C LEU A 90 -14.02 -1.65 4.77
N GLU A 91 -14.41 -2.68 4.01
CA GLU A 91 -15.23 -3.80 4.49
C GLU A 91 -14.46 -4.68 5.49
N GLU A 92 -13.15 -4.82 5.29
CA GLU A 92 -12.27 -5.59 6.18
C GLU A 92 -11.92 -4.85 7.48
N ARG A 93 -12.27 -3.57 7.62
CA ARG A 93 -11.91 -2.75 8.77
C ARG A 93 -12.58 -3.26 10.05
N GLN A 94 -11.77 -3.50 11.08
CA GLN A 94 -12.26 -3.97 12.38
C GLN A 94 -12.50 -2.80 13.34
N GLY A 95 -13.78 -2.55 13.67
CA GLY A 95 -14.18 -1.47 14.56
C GLY A 95 -13.68 -0.11 14.07
N ASP A 96 -13.00 0.62 14.95
CA ASP A 96 -12.48 1.96 14.66
C ASP A 96 -10.99 1.99 14.27
N GLU A 97 -10.39 0.85 13.89
CA GLU A 97 -8.97 0.80 13.56
C GLU A 97 -8.58 1.79 12.44
N PRO A 98 -7.42 2.44 12.48
CA PRO A 98 -6.93 3.26 11.36
C PRO A 98 -6.72 2.43 10.08
N LEU A 99 -7.01 2.99 8.91
CA LEU A 99 -6.88 2.29 7.61
C LEU A 99 -5.49 1.69 7.33
N TRP A 100 -4.43 2.29 7.87
CA TRP A 100 -3.09 1.74 7.72
C TRP A 100 -2.90 0.43 8.49
N GLN A 101 -3.55 0.28 9.65
CA GLN A 101 -3.54 -0.97 10.43
C GLN A 101 -4.31 -2.08 9.72
N THR A 102 -5.46 -1.74 9.12
CA THR A 102 -6.21 -2.67 8.26
C THR A 102 -5.33 -3.18 7.12
N MET A 103 -4.61 -2.28 6.44
CA MET A 103 -3.70 -2.65 5.36
C MET A 103 -2.55 -3.54 5.83
N ASP A 104 -1.88 -3.20 6.94
CA ASP A 104 -0.78 -4.00 7.49
C ASP A 104 -1.25 -5.43 7.82
N ARG A 105 -2.41 -5.56 8.47
CA ARG A 105 -3.01 -6.87 8.80
C ARG A 105 -3.30 -7.69 7.55
N LEU A 106 -3.95 -7.10 6.55
CA LEU A 106 -4.28 -7.80 5.29
C LEU A 106 -3.03 -8.27 4.54
N VAL A 107 -1.96 -7.46 4.54
CA VAL A 107 -0.68 -7.83 3.93
C VAL A 107 0.00 -8.95 4.70
N ASP A 108 0.00 -8.91 6.03
CA ASP A 108 0.54 -9.97 6.88
C ASP A 108 -0.20 -11.30 6.68
N GLU A 109 -1.54 -11.26 6.60
CA GLU A 109 -2.37 -12.42 6.29
C GLU A 109 -2.01 -13.01 4.92
N LEU A 110 -1.86 -12.17 3.89
CA LEU A 110 -1.44 -12.60 2.56
C LEU A 110 -0.04 -13.25 2.58
N ILE A 111 0.91 -12.68 3.32
CA ILE A 111 2.27 -13.24 3.45
C ILE A 111 2.19 -14.63 4.08
N ARG A 112 1.40 -14.80 5.15
CA ARG A 112 1.21 -16.11 5.80
C ARG A 112 0.59 -17.14 4.85
N LEU A 113 -0.44 -16.76 4.09
CA LEU A 113 -1.07 -17.65 3.11
C LEU A 113 -0.09 -18.07 2.01
N ARG A 114 0.75 -17.15 1.52
CA ARG A 114 1.80 -17.46 0.53
C ARG A 114 2.86 -18.40 1.08
N GLN A 115 3.29 -18.22 2.32
CA GLN A 115 4.25 -19.11 2.96
C GLN A 115 3.69 -20.52 3.15
N GLN A 116 2.41 -20.64 3.50
CA GLN A 116 1.73 -21.93 3.62
C GLN A 116 1.62 -22.64 2.27
N ALA A 117 1.23 -21.91 1.21
CA ALA A 117 1.14 -22.45 -0.14
C ALA A 117 2.51 -22.85 -0.73
N ALA A 118 3.58 -22.14 -0.36
CA ALA A 118 4.94 -22.45 -0.80
C ALA A 118 5.58 -23.64 -0.05
N ARG A 119 4.96 -24.12 1.04
CA ARG A 119 5.49 -25.23 1.82
C ARG A 119 5.20 -26.53 1.07
N PRO A 120 6.23 -27.30 0.64
CA PRO A 120 6.00 -28.58 0.00
C PRO A 120 5.24 -29.49 0.96
N ALA A 121 4.22 -30.18 0.44
CA ALA A 121 3.48 -31.18 1.20
C ALA A 121 4.50 -32.14 1.85
N PRO A 122 4.39 -32.42 3.17
CA PRO A 122 5.27 -33.40 3.78
C PRO A 122 5.10 -34.70 3.00
N ALA A 123 6.21 -35.22 2.45
CA ALA A 123 6.21 -36.50 1.79
C ALA A 123 5.48 -37.47 2.70
N ALA A 124 4.37 -38.04 2.22
CA ALA A 124 3.62 -39.04 2.96
C ALA A 124 4.65 -40.03 3.48
N LYS A 125 4.79 -40.11 4.82
CA LYS A 125 5.56 -41.19 5.42
C LYS A 125 4.85 -42.43 4.91
N ARG A 126 5.44 -43.09 3.91
CA ARG A 126 5.12 -44.48 3.61
C ARG A 126 5.31 -45.15 4.95
N SER A 127 4.21 -45.44 5.63
CA SER A 127 4.18 -46.45 6.65
C SER A 127 4.91 -47.62 6.01
N ARG A 128 6.08 -47.97 6.57
CA ARG A 128 6.59 -49.35 6.49
C ARG A 128 5.55 -50.17 7.25
N GLU A 129 4.39 -50.31 6.65
CA GLU A 129 3.37 -51.24 7.06
C GLU A 129 3.94 -52.58 6.66
N ALA A 130 4.10 -53.42 7.67
CA ALA A 130 4.79 -54.68 7.62
C ALA A 130 4.42 -55.42 6.33
N THR A 131 5.43 -55.77 5.55
CA THR A 131 5.35 -56.85 4.55
C THR A 131 4.74 -58.05 5.27
N ARG A 132 3.45 -58.30 5.04
CA ARG A 132 2.82 -59.53 5.50
C ARG A 132 3.54 -60.67 4.76
N PRO A 133 4.00 -61.71 5.46
CA PRO A 133 4.71 -62.82 4.83
C PRO A 133 3.83 -63.63 3.84
N ASP A 134 2.53 -63.36 3.76
CA ASP A 134 1.58 -64.05 2.88
C ASP A 134 1.52 -63.52 1.43
N GLU A 135 2.25 -62.45 1.07
CA GLU A 135 2.30 -61.94 -0.32
C GLU A 135 3.54 -62.40 -1.12
N LEU A 136 4.36 -63.29 -0.54
CA LEU A 136 5.50 -63.87 -1.26
C LEU A 136 5.00 -65.03 -2.13
N LEU A 137 5.01 -64.82 -3.45
CA LEU A 137 4.86 -65.89 -4.44
C LEU A 137 5.81 -67.06 -4.14
N PRO A 138 5.38 -68.32 -4.35
CA PRO A 138 6.22 -69.48 -4.07
C PRO A 138 7.48 -69.45 -4.96
N GLY A 139 8.66 -69.38 -4.35
CA GLY A 139 9.94 -69.53 -5.06
C GLY A 139 11.00 -68.44 -4.86
N LEU A 140 10.75 -67.43 -4.01
CA LEU A 140 11.73 -66.37 -3.70
C LEU A 140 12.01 -66.31 -2.19
N LEU A 141 12.58 -67.38 -1.64
CA LEU A 141 13.30 -67.31 -0.38
C LEU A 141 14.79 -67.17 -0.68
N PRO A 142 15.50 -66.16 -0.13
CA PRO A 142 16.94 -66.09 -0.22
C PRO A 142 17.58 -67.20 0.63
N ASP A 143 18.54 -67.91 0.04
CA ASP A 143 19.31 -68.96 0.70
C ASP A 143 19.96 -68.44 2.00
N PRO A 144 19.90 -69.20 3.11
CA PRO A 144 20.64 -68.85 4.31
C PRO A 144 22.13 -69.02 4.06
N ALA A 145 22.88 -67.95 4.33
CA ALA A 145 24.32 -67.86 4.18
C ALA A 145 25.06 -69.08 4.76
N ALA A 146 25.95 -69.66 3.96
CA ALA A 146 26.93 -70.64 4.40
C ALA A 146 27.93 -69.98 5.36
N HIS A 147 28.13 -70.62 6.51
CA HIS A 147 29.18 -70.33 7.48
C HIS A 147 30.58 -70.61 6.92
#